data_AF-A0A7D6VFN6-F1
#
_entry.id   AF-A0A7D6VFN6-F1
#
_cell.length_a   1.000
_cell.length_b   1.000
_cell.length_c   1.000
_cell.angle_alpha   90.00
_cell.angle_beta   90.00
_cell.angle_gamma   90.00
#
_symmetry.space_group_name_H-M   'P 1'
#
loop_
_entity.id
_entity.type
_entity.pdbx_description
1 polymer ?
#
loop_
_entity_poly.entity_id
_entity_poly.type
_entity_poly.pdbx_seq_one_letter_code
_entity_poly.pdbx_strand_id
1 'polypeptide(L)'
;MSLSRKLAHTLVIPVAGALALVAPGTAHAARDLYGAMAVSYTPGSYAVGIAVDYTTQDEADQAAKDACAGYLGCTVLLQIHNECGAVLERDYRLPWGAIKPTYYMGTGPTAAAAEEDARAHAGPDGDLLAPYMYMVKPLFLLDTACTSNAG
;
A
#
# COMPACT_ATOMS: atom_id res chain seq x y z
N MET A 1 -17.82 71.19 45.05
CA MET A 1 -18.82 70.61 45.97
C MET A 1 -19.66 69.58 45.22
N SER A 2 -20.19 68.63 45.98
CA SER A 2 -20.66 67.32 45.56
C SER A 2 -22.12 67.28 45.08
N LEU A 3 -22.42 66.27 44.26
CA LEU A 3 -23.69 65.52 44.06
C LEU A 3 -24.90 66.17 43.36
N SER A 4 -25.35 65.50 42.28
CA SER A 4 -26.78 65.25 42.07
C SER A 4 -27.04 63.87 41.44
N ARG A 5 -28.02 63.16 42.01
CA ARG A 5 -28.46 61.77 41.77
C ARG A 5 -29.45 61.66 40.60
N LYS A 6 -29.53 60.51 39.92
CA LYS A 6 -30.67 59.54 39.99
C LYS A 6 -30.55 58.35 39.01
N LEU A 7 -31.13 57.25 39.47
CA LEU A 7 -31.12 55.85 39.03
C LEU A 7 -31.70 55.56 37.63
N ALA A 8 -31.24 54.48 37.00
CA ALA A 8 -32.09 53.60 36.19
C ALA A 8 -31.57 52.15 36.24
N HIS A 9 -32.50 51.23 36.51
CA HIS A 9 -32.33 49.79 36.67
C HIS A 9 -32.21 49.06 35.33
N THR A 10 -31.40 47.99 35.29
CA THR A 10 -31.51 46.79 34.43
C THR A 10 -30.26 45.92 34.69
N LEU A 11 -30.22 44.60 34.76
CA LEU A 11 -31.15 43.50 34.99
C LEU A 11 -30.18 42.31 35.24
N VAL A 12 -30.42 41.48 36.24
CA VAL A 12 -29.67 40.23 36.47
C VAL A 12 -30.15 39.16 35.50
N ILE A 13 -29.26 38.44 34.79
CA ILE A 13 -29.44 37.01 34.46
C ILE A 13 -28.07 36.30 34.44
N PRO A 14 -27.87 35.21 35.21
CA PRO A 14 -26.67 34.38 35.23
C PRO A 14 -26.81 33.12 34.34
N VAL A 15 -25.67 32.45 34.10
CA VAL A 15 -25.49 31.07 33.62
C VAL A 15 -25.87 30.76 32.15
N ALA A 16 -24.85 30.53 31.32
CA ALA A 16 -24.91 29.53 30.27
C ALA A 16 -23.88 28.45 30.60
N GLY A 17 -24.36 27.33 31.15
CA GLY A 17 -23.56 26.15 31.40
C GLY A 17 -23.01 25.60 30.09
N ALA A 18 -21.75 25.16 30.15
CA ALA A 18 -21.12 24.39 29.08
C ALA A 18 -21.93 23.11 28.84
N LEU A 19 -22.78 23.10 27.81
CA LEU A 19 -23.25 21.87 27.21
C LEU A 19 -22.11 21.31 26.40
N ALA A 20 -21.32 20.43 27.03
CA ALA A 20 -20.47 19.49 26.35
C ALA A 20 -21.35 18.65 25.42
N LEU A 21 -21.42 19.05 24.15
CA LEU A 21 -21.86 18.19 23.06
C LEU A 21 -20.85 17.05 22.97
N VAL A 22 -21.10 15.97 23.71
CA VAL A 22 -20.53 14.67 23.41
C VAL A 22 -21.26 14.18 22.16
N ALA A 23 -20.78 14.63 21.00
CA ALA A 23 -21.14 13.99 19.76
C ALA A 23 -20.57 12.56 19.83
N PRO A 24 -21.39 11.50 19.69
CA PRO A 24 -20.84 10.19 19.43
C PRO A 24 -20.16 10.29 18.06
N GLY A 25 -18.83 10.40 18.07
CA GLY A 25 -18.05 10.22 16.86
C GLY A 25 -18.33 8.81 16.37
N THR A 26 -19.12 8.68 15.31
CA THR A 26 -19.23 7.41 14.59
C THR A 26 -17.83 7.11 14.08
N ALA A 27 -17.13 6.17 14.73
CA ALA A 27 -15.96 5.56 14.15
C ALA A 27 -16.44 4.88 12.86
N HIS A 28 -16.34 5.56 11.72
CA HIS A 28 -16.43 4.92 10.43
C HIS A 28 -15.23 3.98 10.37
N ALA A 29 -15.45 2.72 10.71
CA ALA A 29 -14.53 1.67 10.28
C ALA A 29 -14.41 1.84 8.77
N ALA A 30 -13.23 2.22 8.30
CA ALA A 30 -12.97 2.25 6.88
C ALA A 30 -13.37 0.88 6.32
N ARG A 31 -14.14 0.87 5.23
CA ARG A 31 -14.51 -0.39 4.59
C ARG A 31 -13.23 -1.12 4.20
N ASP A 32 -13.22 -2.44 4.33
CA ASP A 32 -12.13 -3.27 3.81
C ASP A 32 -11.97 -3.06 2.30
N LEU A 33 -10.73 -2.84 1.88
CA LEU A 33 -10.33 -2.68 0.50
C LEU A 33 -9.24 -3.68 0.17
N TYR A 34 -9.35 -4.22 -1.03
CA TYR A 34 -8.49 -5.27 -1.54
C TYR A 34 -7.73 -4.76 -2.76
N GLY A 35 -6.50 -5.23 -2.89
CA GLY A 35 -5.65 -5.01 -4.05
C GLY A 35 -4.92 -6.28 -4.45
N ALA A 36 -4.34 -6.26 -5.64
CA ALA A 36 -3.54 -7.34 -6.16
C ALA A 36 -2.50 -6.83 -7.17
N MET A 37 -1.39 -7.56 -7.28
CA MET A 37 -0.38 -7.38 -8.31
C MET A 37 -0.15 -8.68 -9.06
N ALA A 38 -0.34 -8.64 -10.38
CA ALA A 38 -0.06 -9.75 -11.27
C ALA A 38 1.17 -9.46 -12.12
N VAL A 39 2.02 -10.46 -12.34
CA VAL A 39 3.25 -10.32 -13.13
C VAL A 39 3.23 -11.31 -14.28
N SER A 40 3.62 -10.86 -15.47
CA SER A 40 3.90 -11.74 -16.61
C SER A 40 5.32 -12.27 -16.56
N TYR A 41 5.45 -13.58 -16.76
CA TYR A 41 6.72 -14.22 -17.07
C TYR A 41 6.93 -14.28 -18.59
N THR A 42 7.43 -13.19 -19.18
CA THR A 42 7.92 -13.22 -20.57
C THR A 42 9.42 -12.90 -20.58
N PRO A 43 10.29 -13.79 -21.12
CA PRO A 43 11.72 -13.52 -21.19
C PRO A 43 12.02 -12.21 -21.93
N GLY A 44 12.65 -11.25 -21.25
CA GLY A 44 13.03 -9.95 -21.83
C GLY A 44 11.91 -8.91 -21.91
N SER A 45 10.71 -9.20 -21.40
CA SER A 45 9.64 -8.21 -21.27
C SER A 45 8.77 -8.58 -20.08
N TYR A 46 8.65 -7.69 -19.10
CA TYR A 46 7.81 -7.90 -17.93
C TYR A 46 6.71 -6.86 -17.91
N ALA A 47 5.54 -7.29 -17.47
CA ALA A 47 4.41 -6.43 -17.21
C ALA A 47 3.92 -6.71 -15.80
N VAL A 48 3.61 -5.63 -15.09
CA VAL A 48 2.90 -5.68 -13.81
C VAL A 48 1.51 -5.12 -14.05
N GLY A 49 0.49 -5.92 -13.77
CA GLY A 49 -0.88 -5.46 -13.64
C GLY A 49 -1.18 -5.19 -12.17
N ILE A 50 -1.72 -4.01 -11.88
CA ILE A 50 -2.04 -3.56 -10.52
C ILE A 50 -3.51 -3.22 -10.45
N ALA A 51 -4.15 -3.66 -9.37
CA ALA A 51 -5.51 -3.33 -9.02
C ALA A 51 -5.57 -3.01 -7.52
N VAL A 52 -6.22 -1.91 -7.14
CA VAL A 52 -6.43 -1.51 -5.74
C VAL A 52 -7.85 -0.97 -5.56
N ASP A 53 -8.30 -0.87 -4.31
CA ASP A 53 -9.61 -0.34 -3.93
C ASP A 53 -10.82 -1.17 -4.37
N TYR A 54 -10.63 -2.49 -4.51
CA TYR A 54 -11.71 -3.42 -4.79
C TYR A 54 -12.41 -3.87 -3.52
N THR A 55 -13.66 -4.31 -3.66
CA THR A 55 -14.48 -4.71 -2.50
C THR A 55 -14.29 -6.15 -2.08
N THR A 56 -13.64 -6.95 -2.95
CA THR A 56 -13.31 -8.36 -2.71
C THR A 56 -11.94 -8.67 -3.31
N GLN A 57 -11.26 -9.68 -2.77
CA GLN A 57 -9.97 -10.12 -3.31
C GLN A 57 -10.08 -10.70 -4.72
N ASP A 58 -11.15 -11.44 -5.03
CA ASP A 58 -11.34 -12.06 -6.35
C ASP A 58 -11.46 -10.99 -7.46
N GLU A 59 -12.17 -9.89 -7.19
CA GLU A 59 -12.27 -8.76 -8.12
C GLU A 59 -10.90 -8.08 -8.33
N ALA A 60 -10.14 -7.88 -7.24
CA ALA A 60 -8.80 -7.32 -7.32
C ALA A 60 -7.86 -8.21 -8.14
N ASP A 61 -7.87 -9.52 -7.88
CA ASP A 61 -7.04 -10.51 -8.57
C ASP A 61 -7.36 -10.56 -10.07
N GLN A 62 -8.64 -10.55 -10.42
CA GLN A 62 -9.04 -10.56 -11.82
C GLN A 62 -8.66 -9.23 -12.51
N ALA A 63 -8.89 -8.09 -11.86
CA ALA A 63 -8.50 -6.80 -12.40
C ALA A 63 -6.98 -6.66 -12.57
N ALA A 64 -6.18 -7.18 -11.64
CA ALA A 64 -4.72 -7.20 -11.78
C ALA A 64 -4.28 -8.07 -12.97
N LYS A 65 -4.91 -9.24 -13.17
CA LYS A 65 -4.66 -10.08 -14.35
C LYS A 65 -5.06 -9.38 -15.65
N ASP A 66 -6.19 -8.69 -15.65
CA ASP A 66 -6.69 -7.94 -16.81
C ASP A 66 -5.79 -6.74 -17.13
N ALA A 67 -5.29 -6.03 -16.11
CA ALA A 67 -4.32 -4.95 -16.27
C ALA A 67 -2.96 -5.46 -16.78
N CYS A 68 -2.61 -6.70 -16.44
CA CYS A 68 -1.43 -7.39 -16.95
C CYS A 68 -1.66 -7.92 -18.39
N ALA A 69 -2.90 -7.92 -18.90
CA ALA A 69 -3.23 -8.50 -20.20
C ALA A 69 -2.42 -7.87 -21.35
N GLY A 70 -2.14 -8.68 -22.38
CA GLY A 70 -1.22 -8.35 -23.46
C GLY A 70 0.11 -9.10 -23.37
N TYR A 71 0.35 -9.78 -22.25
CA TYR A 71 1.50 -10.64 -22.02
C TYR A 71 1.07 -12.06 -21.63
N LEU A 72 1.88 -13.06 -21.95
CA LEU A 72 1.56 -14.45 -21.60
C LEU A 72 1.85 -14.70 -20.11
N GLY A 73 1.02 -15.54 -19.48
CA GLY A 73 1.31 -16.09 -18.15
C GLY A 73 1.18 -15.12 -16.97
N CYS A 74 0.32 -14.09 -17.06
CA CYS A 74 0.04 -13.20 -15.93
C CYS A 74 -0.50 -13.98 -14.72
N THR A 75 0.27 -13.96 -13.64
CA THR A 75 -0.06 -14.64 -12.38
C THR A 75 -0.08 -13.62 -11.25
N VAL A 76 -1.10 -13.66 -10.40
CA VAL A 76 -1.14 -12.85 -9.18
C VAL A 76 -0.03 -13.35 -8.26
N LEU A 77 0.91 -12.45 -7.96
CA LEU A 77 1.96 -12.73 -7.00
C LEU A 77 1.56 -12.20 -5.63
N LEU A 78 1.04 -10.97 -5.57
CA LEU A 78 0.73 -10.30 -4.32
C LEU A 78 -0.76 -9.98 -4.21
N GLN A 79 -1.35 -10.29 -3.05
CA GLN A 79 -2.65 -9.82 -2.61
C GLN A 79 -2.45 -8.80 -1.49
N ILE A 80 -3.25 -7.73 -1.48
CA ILE A 80 -3.13 -6.58 -0.58
C ILE A 80 -4.47 -6.39 0.13
N HIS A 81 -4.47 -6.14 1.43
CA HIS A 81 -5.69 -5.89 2.19
C HIS A 81 -5.49 -4.78 3.23
N ASN A 82 -6.15 -3.64 3.02
CA ASN A 82 -6.06 -2.46 3.89
C ASN A 82 -4.62 -1.95 4.13
N GLU A 83 -3.74 -2.14 3.15
CA GLU A 83 -2.32 -1.86 3.29
C GLU A 83 -1.66 -1.55 1.94
N CYS A 84 -0.35 -1.39 1.94
CA CYS A 84 0.48 -1.29 0.75
C CYS A 84 1.15 -2.62 0.42
N GLY A 85 1.41 -2.84 -0.86
CA GLY A 85 2.18 -3.96 -1.38
C GLY A 85 3.26 -3.48 -2.33
N ALA A 86 4.40 -4.18 -2.34
CA ALA A 86 5.52 -3.92 -3.25
C ALA A 86 6.00 -5.22 -3.89
N VAL A 87 6.42 -5.13 -5.16
CA VAL A 87 7.09 -6.21 -5.89
C VAL A 87 8.45 -5.73 -6.33
N LEU A 88 9.49 -6.50 -6.01
CA LEU A 88 10.86 -6.30 -6.41
C LEU A 88 11.28 -7.43 -7.33
N GLU A 89 12.21 -7.16 -8.23
CA GLU A 89 12.77 -8.15 -9.13
C GLU A 89 14.30 -8.16 -9.02
N ARG A 90 14.88 -9.35 -9.13
CA ARG A 90 16.32 -9.58 -9.29
C ARG A 90 16.50 -10.64 -10.35
N ASP A 91 17.42 -10.40 -11.29
CA ASP A 91 17.65 -11.34 -12.37
C ASP A 91 18.96 -12.09 -12.16
N TYR A 92 18.89 -13.40 -12.36
CA TYR A 92 20.07 -14.27 -12.36
C TYR A 92 20.27 -14.86 -13.75
N ARG A 93 21.52 -14.96 -14.17
CA ARG A 93 21.87 -15.82 -15.30
C ARG A 93 22.15 -17.22 -14.80
N LEU A 94 21.44 -18.18 -15.38
CA LEU A 94 21.58 -19.61 -15.13
C LEU A 94 22.81 -20.19 -15.86
N PRO A 95 23.29 -21.39 -15.49
CA PRO A 95 24.52 -21.97 -16.07
C PRO A 95 24.48 -22.15 -17.59
N TRP A 96 23.28 -22.35 -18.15
CA TRP A 96 23.02 -22.50 -19.58
C TRP A 96 22.72 -21.16 -20.29
N GLY A 97 23.01 -20.02 -19.66
CA GLY A 97 22.94 -18.69 -20.26
C GLY A 97 21.56 -18.02 -20.20
N ALA A 98 20.50 -18.74 -19.82
CA ALA A 98 19.16 -18.17 -19.67
C ALA A 98 19.11 -17.18 -18.49
N ILE A 99 18.37 -16.08 -18.67
CA ILE A 99 18.06 -15.13 -17.60
C ILE A 99 16.78 -15.59 -16.92
N LYS A 100 16.81 -15.64 -15.58
CA LYS A 100 15.68 -15.98 -14.73
C LYS A 100 15.36 -14.80 -13.81
N PRO A 101 14.25 -14.08 -14.06
CA PRO A 101 13.76 -13.10 -13.10
C PRO A 101 13.26 -13.83 -11.85
N THR A 102 13.57 -13.23 -10.70
CA THR A 102 13.11 -13.69 -9.39
C THR A 102 12.40 -12.52 -8.71
N TYR A 103 11.14 -12.73 -8.37
CA TYR A 103 10.30 -11.73 -7.75
C TYR A 103 10.28 -11.92 -6.24
N TYR A 104 10.30 -10.81 -5.52
CA TYR A 104 10.13 -10.76 -4.07
C TYR A 104 9.02 -9.78 -3.79
N MET A 105 8.15 -10.12 -2.85
CA MET A 105 7.02 -9.27 -2.51
C MET A 105 7.05 -8.97 -1.02
N GLY A 106 6.39 -7.87 -0.67
CA GLY A 106 6.16 -7.52 0.72
C GLY A 106 4.96 -6.62 0.86
N THR A 107 4.44 -6.56 2.08
CA THR A 107 3.33 -5.68 2.44
C THR A 107 3.68 -4.84 3.66
N GLY A 108 2.92 -3.78 3.87
CA GLY A 108 3.07 -2.95 5.05
C GLY A 108 2.12 -1.75 5.06
N PRO A 109 2.02 -1.05 6.21
CA PRO A 109 1.09 0.07 6.37
C PRO A 109 1.43 1.28 5.48
N THR A 110 2.63 1.31 4.90
CA THR A 110 3.08 2.34 3.97
C THR A 110 3.84 1.71 2.81
N ALA A 111 3.95 2.42 1.70
CA ALA A 111 4.76 1.99 0.55
C ALA A 111 6.20 1.64 0.96
N ALA A 112 6.82 2.49 1.80
CA ALA A 112 8.17 2.26 2.28
C ALA A 112 8.30 0.98 3.14
N ALA A 113 7.32 0.71 4.00
CA ALA A 113 7.29 -0.51 4.81
C ALA A 113 7.10 -1.77 3.94
N ALA A 114 6.24 -1.70 2.92
CA ALA A 114 6.04 -2.79 1.98
C ALA A 114 7.30 -3.08 1.16
N GLU A 115 8.01 -2.04 0.72
CA GLU A 115 9.32 -2.19 0.05
C GLU A 115 10.38 -2.78 0.97
N GLU A 116 10.45 -2.34 2.22
CA GLU A 116 11.39 -2.87 3.21
C GLU A 116 11.14 -4.36 3.48
N ASP A 117 9.87 -4.75 3.67
CA ASP A 117 9.47 -6.15 3.83
C ASP A 117 9.85 -7.00 2.59
N ALA A 118 9.61 -6.48 1.39
CA ALA A 118 9.99 -7.15 0.16
C ALA A 118 11.52 -7.31 0.01
N ARG A 119 12.30 -6.30 0.43
CA ARG A 119 13.78 -6.39 0.48
C ARG A 119 14.25 -7.40 1.52
N ALA A 120 13.56 -7.49 2.66
CA ALA A 120 13.87 -8.49 3.69
C ALA A 120 13.68 -9.92 3.14
N HIS A 121 12.61 -10.17 2.38
CA HIS A 121 12.39 -11.44 1.70
C HIS A 121 13.44 -11.73 0.61
N ALA A 122 13.96 -10.70 -0.07
CA ALA A 122 15.00 -10.86 -1.08
C ALA A 122 16.37 -11.25 -0.51
N GLY A 123 16.60 -10.94 0.77
CA GLY A 123 17.88 -11.12 1.43
C GLY A 123 19.00 -10.25 0.82
N PRO A 124 20.23 -10.36 1.34
CA PRO A 124 21.35 -9.58 0.86
C PRO A 124 21.64 -9.84 -0.61
N ASP A 125 22.11 -8.80 -1.31
CA ASP A 125 22.65 -8.96 -2.65
C ASP A 125 23.95 -9.79 -2.57
N GLY A 126 23.94 -10.99 -3.15
CA GLY A 126 25.13 -11.84 -3.20
C GLY A 126 24.99 -12.98 -4.20
N ASP A 127 26.12 -13.38 -4.79
CA ASP A 127 26.29 -14.57 -5.64
C ASP A 127 26.16 -15.89 -4.85
N LEU A 128 25.25 -15.95 -3.88
CA LEU A 128 25.07 -17.10 -2.99
C LEU A 128 24.25 -18.24 -3.63
N LEU A 129 23.74 -18.04 -4.84
CA LEU A 129 22.96 -19.03 -5.55
C LEU A 129 23.86 -19.87 -6.46
N ALA A 130 24.55 -20.85 -5.87
CA ALA A 130 25.31 -21.90 -6.56
C ALA A 130 26.50 -21.40 -7.42
N PRO A 131 27.57 -22.22 -7.60
CA PRO A 131 28.80 -21.82 -8.32
C PRO A 131 28.64 -21.44 -9.81
N TYR A 132 27.41 -21.37 -10.31
CA TYR A 132 27.09 -21.20 -11.73
C TYR A 132 25.88 -20.28 -11.99
N MET A 133 25.30 -19.64 -10.97
CA MET A 133 24.38 -18.53 -11.19
C MET A 133 25.06 -17.24 -10.74
N TYR A 134 24.96 -16.20 -11.56
CA TYR A 134 25.42 -14.87 -11.17
C TYR A 134 24.32 -13.85 -11.41
N MET A 135 24.28 -12.86 -10.55
CA MET A 135 23.34 -11.75 -10.65
C MET A 135 23.63 -10.94 -11.92
N VAL A 136 22.63 -10.74 -12.77
CA VAL A 136 22.74 -9.89 -13.97
C VAL A 136 21.96 -8.59 -13.84
N LYS A 137 21.00 -8.54 -12.91
CA LYS A 137 20.27 -7.33 -12.54
C LYS A 137 20.15 -7.30 -11.01
N PRO A 138 20.68 -6.25 -10.34
CA PRO A 138 20.54 -6.11 -8.90
C PRO A 138 19.08 -5.96 -8.52
N LEU A 139 18.78 -6.18 -7.24
CA LEU A 139 17.42 -6.06 -6.72
C LEU A 139 16.91 -4.63 -6.95
N PHE A 140 15.80 -4.51 -7.70
CA PHE A 140 15.18 -3.22 -7.99
C PHE A 140 13.68 -3.30 -7.74
N LEU A 141 13.09 -2.14 -7.44
CA LEU A 141 11.66 -2.00 -7.26
C LEU A 141 10.98 -2.10 -8.62
N LEU A 142 10.10 -3.07 -8.77
CA LEU A 142 9.32 -3.23 -9.98
C LEU A 142 8.08 -2.33 -9.92
N ASP A 143 7.31 -2.44 -8.83
CA ASP A 143 6.15 -1.57 -8.60
C ASP A 143 5.70 -1.57 -7.13
N THR A 144 4.87 -0.59 -6.76
CA THR A 144 4.29 -0.42 -5.42
C THR A 144 2.91 0.21 -5.50
N ALA A 145 1.97 -0.30 -4.71
CA ALA A 145 0.61 0.22 -4.67
C ALA A 145 0.02 0.09 -3.27
N CYS A 146 -0.96 0.94 -2.96
CA CYS A 146 -1.65 0.94 -1.69
C CYS A 146 -3.15 0.97 -1.92
N THR A 147 -3.90 0.31 -1.05
CA THR A 147 -5.32 0.62 -0.92
C THR A 147 -5.47 2.02 -0.32
N SER A 148 -6.54 2.72 -0.67
CA SER A 148 -6.83 4.09 -0.24
C SER A 148 -7.07 4.21 1.27
N ASN A 149 -7.32 3.09 1.95
CA ASN A 149 -7.46 2.99 3.40
C ASN A 149 -6.20 2.42 4.09
N ALA A 150 -5.07 2.30 3.40
CA ALA A 150 -3.80 1.90 4.01
C ALA A 150 -3.37 2.93 5.08
N GLY A 151 -3.07 2.45 6.30
CA GLY A 151 -2.67 3.30 7.42
C GLY A 151 -2.88 2.67 8.79
#